data_AF-A0A949AVF4-F1
#
_entry.id   AF-A0A949AVF4-F1
#
_cell.length_a   1.000
_cell.length_b   1.000
_cell.length_c   1.000
_cell.angle_alpha   90.00
_cell.angle_beta   90.00
_cell.angle_gamma   90.00
#
_symmetry.space_group_name_H-M   'P 1'
#
loop_
_entity.id
_entity.type
_entity.pdbx_description
1 polymer ?
#
loop_
_entity_poly.entity_id
_entity_poly.type
_entity_poly.pdbx_seq_one_letter_code
_entity_poly.pdbx_strand_id
1 'polypeptide(L)' 'MASSLASCRIRIDPEQIYFLKFILEGYDNLTIMSTVDRAEGVMELKYPPELEQDVRQVLQSMAQRLKLEYLD' A
#
# COMPACT_ATOMS: atom_id res chain seq x y z
N MET A 1 -13.82 17.23 -11.67
CA MET A 1 -14.46 16.51 -10.57
C MET A 1 -13.35 15.92 -9.75
N ALA A 2 -13.22 16.25 -8.46
CA ALA A 2 -12.22 15.62 -7.61
C ALA A 2 -12.70 14.19 -7.35
N SER A 3 -12.11 13.21 -8.02
CA SER A 3 -12.38 11.79 -7.79
C SER A 3 -12.07 11.50 -6.32
N SER A 4 -13.03 10.94 -5.58
CA SER A 4 -12.75 10.41 -4.25
C SER A 4 -11.74 9.27 -4.40
N LEU A 5 -10.61 9.36 -3.69
CA LEU A 5 -9.60 8.31 -3.68
C LEU A 5 -10.20 7.03 -3.08
N ALA A 6 -9.91 5.89 -3.68
CA ALA A 6 -10.07 4.60 -3.04
C ALA A 6 -9.01 4.43 -1.95
N SER A 7 -9.28 3.57 -0.97
CA SER A 7 -8.34 3.27 0.11
C SER A 7 -8.35 1.81 0.48
N CYS A 8 -7.18 1.25 0.80
CA CYS A 8 -7.09 -0.04 1.47
C CYS A 8 -6.13 0.04 2.66
N ARG A 9 -6.41 -0.75 3.69
CA ARG A 9 -5.49 -0.96 4.81
C ARG A 9 -4.80 -2.31 4.67
N ILE A 10 -3.53 -2.32 5.01
CA ILE A 10 -2.71 -3.51 4.99
C ILE A 10 -1.90 -3.59 6.28
N ARG A 11 -1.60 -4.82 6.71
CA ARG A 11 -0.56 -5.12 7.66
C ARG A 11 0.61 -5.77 6.92
N ILE A 12 1.83 -5.37 7.26
CA ILE A 12 3.08 -5.96 6.76
C ILE A 12 4.06 -6.12 7.92
N ASP A 13 5.15 -6.84 7.70
CA ASP A 13 6.27 -6.85 8.62
C ASP A 13 6.80 -5.40 8.83
N PRO A 14 6.88 -4.87 10.06
CA PRO A 14 7.31 -3.49 10.33
C PRO A 14 8.67 -3.12 9.73
N GLU A 15 9.58 -4.09 9.59
CA GLU A 15 10.90 -3.88 8.98
C GLU A 15 10.80 -3.61 7.47
N GLN A 16 9.70 -4.02 6.83
CA GLN A 16 9.47 -3.84 5.39
C GLN A 16 8.77 -2.53 5.05
N ILE A 17 8.34 -1.71 6.02
CA ILE A 17 7.61 -0.45 5.75
C ILE A 17 8.39 0.46 4.80
N TYR A 18 9.69 0.66 5.05
CA TYR A 18 10.52 1.50 4.18
C TYR A 18 10.78 0.87 2.82
N PHE A 19 10.89 -0.47 2.76
CA PHE A 19 11.03 -1.16 1.49
C PHE A 19 9.78 -0.97 0.62
N LEU A 20 8.58 -1.20 1.17
CA LEU A 20 7.33 -0.97 0.43
C LEU A 20 7.19 0.50 0.01
N LYS A 21 7.51 1.44 0.91
CA LYS A 21 7.50 2.88 0.58
C LYS A 21 8.35 3.18 -0.64
N PHE A 22 9.59 2.71 -0.64
CA PHE A 22 10.55 2.95 -1.70
C PHE A 22 10.07 2.39 -3.04
N ILE A 23 9.49 1.18 -3.03
CA ILE A 23 8.93 0.58 -4.25
C ILE A 23 7.76 1.42 -4.77
N LEU A 24 6.79 1.77 -3.92
CA LEU A 24 5.62 2.55 -4.33
C LEU A 24 5.99 3.94 -4.85
N GLU A 25 6.99 4.60 -4.26
CA GLU A 25 7.51 5.90 -4.74
C GLU A 25 8.21 5.79 -6.11
N GLY A 26 8.68 4.59 -6.48
CA GLY A 26 9.20 4.31 -7.81
C GLY A 26 8.12 4.25 -8.90
N TYR A 27 6.85 4.06 -8.53
CA TYR A 27 5.72 4.14 -9.43
C TYR A 27 5.13 5.55 -9.41
N ASP A 28 5.21 6.26 -10.53
CA ASP A 28 4.75 7.64 -10.62
C ASP A 28 3.22 7.74 -10.34
N ASN A 29 2.88 8.41 -9.24
CA ASN A 29 1.51 8.68 -8.78
C ASN A 29 0.61 7.44 -8.55
N LEU A 30 1.17 6.25 -8.31
CA LEU A 30 0.38 5.03 -8.11
C LEU A 30 -0.42 5.05 -6.81
N THR A 31 0.23 5.39 -5.69
CA THR A 31 -0.43 5.49 -4.37
C THR A 31 0.16 6.59 -3.50
N ILE A 32 -0.61 7.04 -2.53
CA ILE A 32 -0.11 7.71 -1.32
C ILE A 32 -0.15 6.69 -0.18
N MET A 33 0.99 6.48 0.48
CA MET A 33 1.09 5.59 1.64
C MET A 33 1.21 6.37 2.94
N SER A 34 0.38 6.03 3.92
CA SER A 34 0.42 6.58 5.29
C SER A 34 0.60 5.46 6.31
N THR A 35 1.42 5.68 7.33
CA THR A 35 1.55 4.76 8.47
C THR A 35 0.42 5.02 9.46
N VAL A 36 -0.36 3.99 9.78
CA VAL A 36 -1.41 4.03 10.81
C VAL A 36 -0.84 3.58 12.15
N ASP A 37 -0.13 2.46 12.16
CA ASP A 37 0.61 1.95 13.31
C ASP A 37 1.95 1.36 12.83
N ARG A 38 3.06 1.97 13.28
CA ARG A 38 4.39 1.53 12.87
C ARG A 38 4.81 0.23 13.56
N ALA A 39 4.43 0.03 14.83
CA ALA A 39 4.85 -1.12 15.61
C ALA A 39 4.17 -2.40 15.10
N GLU A 40 2.90 -2.29 14.73
CA GLU A 40 2.11 -3.39 14.18
C GLU A 40 2.21 -3.51 12.65
N GLY A 41 2.94 -2.59 11.99
CA GLY A 41 3.11 -2.60 10.53
C GLY A 41 1.84 -2.30 9.75
N VAL A 42 0.92 -1.52 10.34
CA VAL A 42 -0.35 -1.14 9.74
C VAL A 42 -0.21 0.13 8.92
N MET A 43 -0.61 0.04 7.65
CA MET A 43 -0.48 1.08 6.66
C MET A 43 -1.82 1.32 5.95
N GLU A 44 -2.05 2.54 5.51
CA GLU A 44 -3.16 2.92 4.64
C GLU A 44 -2.61 3.39 3.29
N LEU A 45 -3.14 2.81 2.21
CA LEU A 45 -2.83 3.21 0.84
C LEU A 45 -4.06 3.91 0.26
N LYS A 46 -3.84 5.05 -0.37
CA LYS A 46 -4.85 5.80 -1.14
C LYS A 46 -4.43 5.92 -2.58
N TYR A 47 -5.37 5.74 -3.50
CA TYR A 47 -5.11 5.74 -4.93
C TYR A 47 -6.38 6.12 -5.72
N PRO A 48 -6.23 6.61 -6.96
CA PRO A 48 -7.36 6.73 -7.88
C PRO A 48 -8.05 5.36 -8.06
N PRO A 49 -9.39 5.26 -7.99
CA PRO A 49 -10.09 3.97 -8.13
C PRO A 49 -9.74 3.19 -9.41
N GLU A 50 -9.46 3.88 -10.50
CA GLU A 50 -9.03 3.30 -11.77
C GLU A 50 -7.69 2.54 -11.69
N LEU A 51 -6.86 2.80 -10.68
CA LEU A 51 -5.57 2.14 -10.45
C LEU A 51 -5.65 0.99 -9.44
N GLU A 52 -6.83 0.64 -8.92
CA GLU A 52 -6.97 -0.40 -7.88
C GLU A 52 -6.31 -1.72 -8.31
N GLN A 53 -6.51 -2.12 -9.56
CA GLN A 53 -5.93 -3.36 -10.07
C GLN A 53 -4.40 -3.31 -10.10
N ASP A 54 -3.81 -2.19 -10.53
CA ASP A 54 -2.36 -2.01 -10.59
C ASP A 54 -1.75 -2.04 -9.17
N VAL A 55 -2.39 -1.35 -8.23
CA VAL A 55 -2.00 -1.36 -6.81
C VAL A 55 -2.03 -2.79 -6.26
N ARG A 56 -3.12 -3.53 -6.49
CA ARG A 56 -3.24 -4.92 -6.03
C ARG A 56 -2.19 -5.82 -6.66
N GLN A 57 -1.87 -5.65 -7.94
CA GLN A 57 -0.83 -6.43 -8.61
C GLN A 57 0.55 -6.16 -8.01
N VAL A 58 0.90 -4.90 -7.77
CA VAL A 58 2.17 -4.52 -7.12
C VAL A 58 2.26 -5.14 -5.72
N LEU A 59 1.24 -4.97 -4.89
CA LEU A 59 1.20 -5.55 -3.55
C LEU A 59 1.28 -7.09 -3.57
N GLN A 60 0.54 -7.74 -4.47
CA GLN A 60 0.51 -9.19 -4.60
C GLN A 60 1.88 -9.75 -5.02
N SER A 61 2.60 -9.06 -5.91
CA SER A 61 3.94 -9.48 -6.34
C SER A 61 4.97 -9.53 -5.20
N MET A 62 4.72 -8.80 -4.10
CA MET A 62 5.58 -8.73 -2.93
C MET A 62 4.96 -9.34 -1.67
N ALA A 63 3.73 -9.89 -1.75
CA ALA A 63 2.94 -10.29 -0.57
C ALA A 63 3.69 -11.25 0.36
N GLN A 64 4.39 -12.24 -0.20
CA GLN A 64 5.18 -13.20 0.58
C GLN A 64 6.35 -12.52 1.33
N ARG A 65 7.06 -11.59 0.68
CA ARG A 65 8.18 -10.86 1.30
C ARG A 65 7.69 -9.92 2.40
N LEU A 66 6.56 -9.27 2.16
CA LEU A 66 5.98 -8.31 3.08
C LEU A 66 5.24 -8.95 4.26
N LYS A 67 4.94 -10.26 4.19
CA LYS A 67 3.93 -10.92 5.04
C LYS A 67 2.61 -10.12 5.03
N LEU A 68 2.18 -9.77 3.82
CA LEU A 68 1.07 -8.85 3.62
C LEU A 68 -0.26 -9.50 4.01
N GLU A 69 -1.03 -8.78 4.82
CA GLU A 69 -2.42 -9.07 5.14
C GLU A 69 -3.26 -7.84 4.79
N TYR A 70 -4.40 -8.04 4.12
CA TYR A 70 -5.39 -6.98 3.95
C TYR A 70 -6.21 -6.86 5.23
N LEU A 71 -6.46 -5.62 5.66
CA LEU A 71 -7.32 -5.31 6.79
C LEU A 71 -8.61 -4.71 6.24
N ASP A 72 -9.72 -5.39 6.51
CA ASP A 72 -11.08 -4.93 6.18
C ASP A 72 -11.49 -3.68 7.00
#